data_AF-A0A2N1VE30-F1
#
_entry.id   AF-A0A2N1VE30-F1
#
_cell.length_a   1.000
_cell.length_b   1.000
_cell.length_c   1.000
_cell.angle_alpha   90.00
_cell.angle_beta   90.00
_cell.angle_gamma   90.00
#
_symmetry.space_group_name_H-M   'P 1'
#
loop_
_entity.id
_entity.type
_entity.pdbx_description
1 polymer ?
#
loop_
_entity_poly.entity_id
_entity_poly.type
_entity_poly.pdbx_seq_one_letter_code
_entity_poly.pdbx_strand_id
1 'polypeptide(L)'
;MFKPLGQAIFTFFCALYPGVIANHILNFGHKFRSSLQNNLLTCHGETVILSLMYKTHLQKSQDYVLSLLKERTSIQNKYHSIAHTQTVVGAAIDIGIGEGLSPEEMEMIQIAAWFHDLGYIETSAGHEELGAMYASNFLSEENYPSEKIDKIVNCILATKVPQNPGTKMEKILCDADLSHIGRNNFFDINDKFRAELESHRRHKFTEIEWLTTTIDFVTRHRFFTDYSIKNFSEQKLKNIKLLNDQLNSIINGSNP
;
A
#
# COMPACT_ATOMS: atom_id res chain seq x y z
N MET A 1 10.31 -24.68 -45.25
CA MET A 1 9.46 -25.60 -44.47
C MET A 1 9.64 -25.25 -42.99
N PHE A 2 8.67 -24.54 -42.39
CA PHE A 2 8.79 -24.06 -40.99
C PHE A 2 8.71 -25.24 -40.01
N LYS A 3 9.53 -25.23 -38.96
CA LYS A 3 9.41 -26.20 -37.85
C LYS A 3 8.18 -25.85 -36.99
N PRO A 4 7.41 -26.84 -36.52
CA PRO A 4 6.08 -26.64 -35.90
C PRO A 4 6.08 -25.77 -34.63
N LEU A 5 7.22 -25.61 -33.95
CA LEU A 5 7.32 -24.82 -32.71
C LEU A 5 7.36 -23.31 -32.95
N GLY A 6 7.98 -22.86 -34.04
CA GLY A 6 8.07 -21.43 -34.37
C GLY A 6 6.73 -20.83 -34.78
N GLN A 7 5.86 -21.66 -35.36
CA GLN A 7 4.51 -21.25 -35.77
C GLN A 7 3.60 -21.06 -34.55
N ALA A 8 3.68 -21.92 -33.54
CA ALA A 8 2.88 -21.81 -32.31
C ALA A 8 3.20 -20.54 -31.49
N ILE A 9 4.49 -20.19 -31.35
CA ILE A 9 4.92 -18.98 -30.62
C ILE A 9 4.52 -17.72 -31.39
N PHE A 10 4.62 -17.74 -32.71
CA PHE A 10 4.18 -16.66 -33.58
C PHE A 10 2.67 -16.43 -33.47
N THR A 11 1.87 -17.50 -33.51
CA THR A 11 0.40 -17.42 -33.35
C THR A 11 0.01 -16.90 -31.95
N PHE A 12 0.75 -17.28 -30.90
CA PHE A 12 0.51 -16.81 -29.53
C PHE A 12 0.80 -15.31 -29.37
N PHE A 13 1.89 -14.81 -29.97
CA PHE A 13 2.23 -13.38 -29.95
C PHE A 13 1.24 -12.53 -30.76
N CYS A 14 0.82 -13.02 -31.93
CA CYS A 14 -0.22 -12.36 -32.75
C CYS A 14 -1.58 -12.30 -32.06
N ALA A 15 -1.91 -13.28 -31.22
CA ALA A 15 -3.18 -13.31 -30.49
C ALA A 15 -3.23 -12.33 -29.31
N LEU A 16 -2.08 -12.05 -28.67
CA LEU A 16 -1.99 -11.14 -27.53
C LEU A 16 -1.82 -9.67 -27.93
N TYR A 17 -1.23 -9.40 -29.11
CA TYR A 17 -0.89 -8.03 -29.54
C TYR A 17 -1.17 -7.81 -31.04
N PRO A 18 -2.45 -7.85 -31.48
CA PRO A 18 -2.80 -7.78 -32.91
C PRO A 18 -2.39 -6.46 -33.60
N GLY A 19 -2.18 -5.38 -32.84
CA GLY A 19 -1.78 -4.07 -33.38
C GLY A 19 -0.27 -3.85 -33.59
N VAL A 20 0.59 -4.70 -33.01
CA VAL A 20 2.05 -4.46 -32.96
C VAL A 20 2.79 -5.05 -34.18
N ILE A 21 2.15 -5.95 -34.90
CA ILE A 21 2.85 -6.85 -35.83
C ILE A 21 2.89 -6.36 -37.28
N ALA A 22 2.05 -5.38 -37.64
CA ALA A 22 1.91 -4.94 -39.04
C ALA A 22 3.17 -4.25 -39.63
N ASN A 23 4.08 -3.71 -38.82
CA ASN A 23 5.19 -2.89 -39.33
C ASN A 23 6.60 -3.53 -39.25
N HIS A 24 6.76 -4.71 -38.64
CA HIS A 24 8.11 -5.25 -38.36
C HIS A 24 8.43 -6.64 -38.92
N ILE A 25 7.50 -7.32 -39.59
CA ILE A 25 7.77 -8.64 -40.20
C ILE A 25 8.16 -8.52 -41.68
N LEU A 26 9.29 -7.89 -41.98
CA LEU A 26 9.95 -8.10 -43.28
C LEU A 26 11.40 -8.62 -43.17
N ASN A 27 12.01 -8.65 -41.97
CA ASN A 27 13.48 -8.76 -41.94
C ASN A 27 14.14 -9.92 -41.19
N PHE A 28 13.43 -10.88 -40.57
CA PHE A 28 14.15 -11.88 -39.76
C PHE A 28 13.71 -13.32 -39.97
N GLY A 29 14.37 -13.96 -40.95
CA GLY A 29 14.55 -15.40 -41.01
C GLY A 29 15.77 -15.83 -40.20
N HIS A 30 15.62 -16.94 -39.47
CA HIS A 30 16.67 -17.76 -38.84
C HIS A 30 17.37 -17.23 -37.57
N LYS A 31 16.84 -17.60 -36.39
CA LYS A 31 17.53 -18.33 -35.28
C LYS A 31 16.73 -18.20 -33.98
N PHE A 32 16.07 -19.28 -33.54
CA PHE A 32 15.42 -19.35 -32.22
C PHE A 32 16.06 -20.47 -31.39
N ARG A 33 16.54 -20.15 -30.19
CA ARG A 33 16.82 -21.10 -29.10
C ARG A 33 16.57 -20.37 -27.78
N SER A 34 15.54 -20.77 -27.03
CA SER A 34 15.12 -20.12 -25.79
C SER A 34 15.54 -20.92 -24.56
N SER A 35 15.81 -20.21 -23.46
CA SER A 35 15.97 -20.74 -22.11
C SER A 35 15.19 -19.84 -21.13
N LEU A 36 14.44 -20.45 -20.22
CA LEU A 36 13.60 -19.80 -19.20
C LEU A 36 14.27 -19.92 -17.83
N GLN A 37 14.64 -18.79 -17.23
CA GLN A 37 15.00 -18.69 -15.81
C GLN A 37 14.51 -17.33 -15.28
N ASN A 38 13.88 -17.31 -14.10
CA ASN A 38 13.41 -16.09 -13.42
C ASN A 38 12.49 -15.16 -14.24
N ASN A 39 11.40 -15.68 -14.82
CA ASN A 39 10.44 -14.91 -15.61
C ASN A 39 11.05 -14.11 -16.79
N LEU A 40 12.28 -14.41 -17.19
CA LEU A 40 12.97 -13.77 -18.31
C LEU A 40 12.90 -14.68 -19.54
N LEU A 41 12.18 -14.23 -20.57
CA LEU A 41 12.38 -14.73 -21.92
C LEU A 41 13.65 -14.08 -22.50
N THR A 42 14.66 -14.89 -22.78
CA THR A 42 15.86 -14.43 -23.47
C THR A 42 15.66 -14.50 -24.98
N CYS A 43 15.41 -13.36 -25.61
CA CYS A 43 15.57 -13.15 -27.05
C CYS A 43 16.46 -11.91 -27.25
N HIS A 44 17.46 -12.02 -28.13
CA HIS A 44 18.63 -11.15 -28.22
C HIS A 44 18.33 -9.63 -28.13
N GLY A 45 18.77 -8.99 -27.04
CA GLY A 45 19.01 -7.54 -26.92
C GLY A 45 17.79 -6.62 -26.84
N GLU A 46 16.83 -6.74 -27.76
CA GLU A 46 15.79 -5.72 -27.97
C GLU A 46 14.52 -5.95 -27.13
N THR A 47 14.10 -7.21 -26.94
CA THR A 47 12.91 -7.55 -26.13
C THR A 47 13.11 -7.21 -24.64
N VAL A 48 14.34 -7.34 -24.14
CA VAL A 48 14.69 -6.97 -22.75
C VAL A 48 14.62 -5.46 -22.55
N ILE A 49 15.04 -4.67 -23.56
CA ILE A 49 14.99 -3.20 -23.50
C ILE A 49 13.54 -2.70 -23.45
N LEU A 50 12.62 -3.25 -24.26
CA LEU A 50 11.20 -2.85 -24.22
C LEU A 50 10.53 -3.14 -22.86
N SER A 51 10.83 -4.28 -22.23
CA SER A 51 10.32 -4.64 -20.90
C SER A 51 10.86 -3.70 -19.80
N LEU A 52 12.10 -3.24 -19.93
CA LEU A 52 12.70 -2.25 -19.02
C LEU A 52 12.18 -0.82 -19.25
N MET A 53 11.62 -0.53 -20.44
CA MET A 53 11.10 0.80 -20.79
C MET A 53 9.64 1.01 -20.40
N TYR A 54 8.85 -0.07 -20.25
CA TYR A 54 7.43 0.03 -19.93
C TYR A 54 7.18 -0.22 -18.44
N LYS A 55 6.91 0.86 -17.69
CA LYS A 55 6.55 0.76 -16.28
C LYS A 55 5.15 0.16 -16.12
N THR A 56 4.99 -0.74 -15.15
CA THR A 56 3.67 -1.26 -14.76
C THR A 56 2.83 -0.16 -14.10
N HIS A 57 1.50 -0.32 -14.04
CA HIS A 57 0.63 0.64 -13.34
C HIS A 57 1.03 0.81 -11.87
N LEU A 58 1.46 -0.26 -11.22
CA LEU A 58 2.00 -0.21 -9.86
C LEU A 58 3.27 0.65 -9.77
N GLN A 59 4.24 0.48 -10.67
CA GLN A 59 5.47 1.28 -10.68
C GLN A 59 5.17 2.76 -10.95
N LYS A 60 4.27 3.05 -11.89
CA LYS A 60 3.85 4.44 -12.18
C LYS A 60 3.12 5.06 -10.99
N SER A 61 2.26 4.30 -10.32
CA SER A 61 1.55 4.71 -9.09
C SER A 61 2.53 5.06 -7.98
N GLN A 62 3.51 4.17 -7.72
CA GLN A 62 4.56 4.41 -6.75
C GLN A 62 5.34 5.69 -7.06
N ASP A 63 5.77 5.88 -8.31
CA ASP A 63 6.54 7.05 -8.71
C ASP A 63 5.74 8.35 -8.53
N TYR A 64 4.46 8.34 -8.93
CA TYR A 64 3.54 9.48 -8.78
C TYR A 64 3.32 9.87 -7.33
N VAL A 65 3.02 8.90 -6.46
CA VAL A 65 2.84 9.13 -5.02
C VAL A 65 4.13 9.65 -4.41
N LEU A 66 5.27 9.01 -4.71
CA LEU A 66 6.56 9.44 -4.16
C LEU A 66 6.95 10.84 -4.61
N SER A 67 6.66 11.25 -5.85
CA SER A 67 6.94 12.62 -6.29
C SER A 67 6.11 13.63 -5.51
N LEU A 68 4.79 13.38 -5.36
CA LEU A 68 3.91 14.28 -4.63
C LEU A 68 4.25 14.36 -3.15
N LEU A 69 4.50 13.23 -2.49
CA LEU A 69 4.90 13.23 -1.09
C LEU A 69 6.23 13.96 -0.88
N LYS A 70 7.22 13.79 -1.76
CA LYS A 70 8.52 14.50 -1.65
C LYS A 70 8.38 16.01 -1.80
N GLU A 71 7.52 16.45 -2.72
CA GLU A 71 7.33 17.86 -3.03
C GLU A 71 6.43 18.57 -2.02
N ARG A 72 5.38 17.89 -1.54
CA ARG A 72 4.24 18.55 -0.89
C ARG A 72 4.01 18.14 0.56
N THR A 73 4.69 17.14 1.10
CA THR A 73 4.52 16.75 2.51
C THR A 73 5.03 17.85 3.43
N SER A 74 4.15 18.33 4.32
CA SER A 74 4.51 19.29 5.35
C SER A 74 5.56 18.72 6.30
N ILE A 75 6.54 19.54 6.71
CA ILE A 75 7.52 19.16 7.74
C ILE A 75 6.87 18.83 9.09
N GLN A 76 5.62 19.25 9.31
CA GLN A 76 4.83 18.95 10.50
C GLN A 76 4.25 17.53 10.47
N ASN A 77 4.15 16.90 9.31
CA ASN A 77 3.64 15.54 9.14
C ASN A 77 4.74 14.53 9.55
N LYS A 78 4.84 14.25 10.86
CA LYS A 78 5.83 13.34 11.42
C LYS A 78 5.44 11.86 11.28
N TYR A 79 4.14 11.58 11.20
CA TYR A 79 3.58 10.25 11.04
C TYR A 79 3.19 10.01 9.58
N HIS A 80 2.26 10.80 9.04
CA HIS A 80 1.77 10.66 7.65
C HIS A 80 2.83 11.13 6.65
N SER A 81 3.74 10.21 6.32
CA SER A 81 5.00 10.46 5.63
C SER A 81 5.32 9.34 4.65
N ILE A 82 6.31 9.54 3.78
CA ILE A 82 6.80 8.51 2.85
C ILE A 82 7.14 7.20 3.58
N ALA A 83 7.73 7.29 4.77
CA ALA A 83 8.11 6.12 5.57
C ALA A 83 6.88 5.34 6.06
N HIS A 84 5.80 6.04 6.45
CA HIS A 84 4.53 5.41 6.79
C HIS A 84 3.91 4.74 5.57
N THR A 85 3.77 5.45 4.44
CA THR A 85 3.25 4.87 3.19
C THR A 85 4.00 3.60 2.78
N GLN A 86 5.32 3.61 2.82
CA GLN A 86 6.14 2.43 2.52
C GLN A 86 5.91 1.27 3.51
N THR A 87 5.72 1.59 4.80
CA THR A 87 5.42 0.59 5.84
C THR A 87 4.05 -0.05 5.59
N VAL A 88 3.04 0.74 5.23
CA VAL A 88 1.70 0.24 4.89
C VAL A 88 1.71 -0.61 3.63
N VAL A 89 2.44 -0.21 2.58
CA VAL A 89 2.64 -1.02 1.37
C VAL A 89 3.26 -2.37 1.71
N GLY A 90 4.33 -2.39 2.51
CA GLY A 90 4.95 -3.64 2.96
C GLY A 90 4.00 -4.52 3.76
N ALA A 91 3.25 -3.93 4.69
CA ALA A 91 2.26 -4.66 5.49
C ALA A 91 1.13 -5.23 4.62
N ALA A 92 0.63 -4.47 3.65
CA ALA A 92 -0.41 -4.91 2.73
C ALA A 92 0.05 -6.10 1.87
N ILE A 93 1.32 -6.12 1.46
CA ILE A 93 1.92 -7.27 0.77
C ILE A 93 1.98 -8.49 1.69
N ASP A 94 2.53 -8.35 2.90
CA ASP A 94 2.67 -9.47 3.84
C ASP A 94 1.33 -10.08 4.22
N ILE A 95 0.35 -9.23 4.58
CA ILE A 95 -1.01 -9.64 4.90
C ILE A 95 -1.66 -10.25 3.66
N GLY A 96 -1.54 -9.62 2.49
CA GLY A 96 -2.12 -10.11 1.24
C GLY A 96 -1.60 -11.48 0.82
N ILE A 97 -0.30 -11.77 1.03
CA ILE A 97 0.29 -13.09 0.82
C ILE A 97 -0.31 -14.09 1.81
N GLY A 98 -0.36 -13.73 3.10
CA GLY A 98 -0.90 -14.59 4.14
C GLY A 98 -2.39 -14.92 3.98
N GLU A 99 -3.14 -13.99 3.40
CA GLU A 99 -4.54 -14.13 3.07
C GLU A 99 -4.76 -14.79 1.70
N GLY A 100 -3.72 -14.99 0.88
CA GLY A 100 -3.82 -15.65 -0.42
C GLY A 100 -4.51 -14.80 -1.49
N LEU A 101 -4.16 -13.51 -1.59
CA LEU A 101 -4.56 -12.69 -2.72
C LEU A 101 -3.99 -13.23 -4.04
N SER A 102 -4.80 -13.16 -5.10
CA SER A 102 -4.34 -13.38 -6.47
C SER A 102 -3.31 -12.32 -6.91
N PRO A 103 -2.53 -12.56 -7.97
CA PRO A 103 -1.58 -11.55 -8.49
C PRO A 103 -2.25 -10.22 -8.85
N GLU A 104 -3.49 -10.27 -9.33
CA GLU A 104 -4.27 -9.08 -9.67
C GLU A 104 -4.71 -8.30 -8.42
N GLU A 105 -5.25 -8.99 -7.41
CA GLU A 105 -5.60 -8.36 -6.13
C GLU A 105 -4.36 -7.81 -5.41
N MET A 106 -3.22 -8.50 -5.54
CA MET A 106 -1.94 -8.07 -4.99
C MET A 106 -1.43 -6.78 -5.67
N GLU A 107 -1.62 -6.62 -6.98
CA GLU A 107 -1.32 -5.35 -7.65
C GLU A 107 -2.24 -4.22 -7.13
N MET A 108 -3.55 -4.47 -7.08
CA MET A 108 -4.53 -3.48 -6.64
C MET A 108 -4.32 -3.04 -5.19
N ILE A 109 -4.03 -3.97 -4.26
CA ILE A 109 -3.83 -3.62 -2.85
C ILE A 109 -2.57 -2.79 -2.64
N GLN A 110 -1.50 -3.06 -3.40
CA GLN A 110 -0.27 -2.26 -3.35
C GLN A 110 -0.53 -0.85 -3.88
N ILE A 111 -1.28 -0.71 -4.98
CA ILE A 111 -1.69 0.60 -5.50
C ILE A 111 -2.51 1.34 -4.44
N ALA A 112 -3.53 0.71 -3.86
CA ALA A 112 -4.35 1.30 -2.80
C ALA A 112 -3.50 1.77 -1.60
N ALA A 113 -2.55 0.95 -1.16
CA ALA A 113 -1.63 1.29 -0.08
C ALA A 113 -0.70 2.46 -0.40
N TRP A 114 -0.27 2.64 -1.65
CA TRP A 114 0.47 3.84 -2.04
C TRP A 114 -0.38 5.11 -1.92
N PHE A 115 -1.66 5.04 -2.29
CA PHE A 115 -2.55 6.20 -2.32
C PHE A 115 -3.30 6.51 -1.02
N HIS A 116 -3.37 5.58 -0.06
CA HIS A 116 -4.32 5.68 1.07
C HIS A 116 -4.27 7.02 1.81
N ASP A 117 -3.07 7.51 2.12
CA ASP A 117 -2.84 8.77 2.83
C ASP A 117 -2.40 9.92 1.92
N LEU A 118 -2.44 9.76 0.58
CA LEU A 118 -1.91 10.80 -0.30
C LEU A 118 -2.67 12.13 -0.13
N GLY A 119 -3.97 12.09 0.20
CA GLY A 119 -4.76 13.29 0.47
C GLY A 119 -4.26 14.13 1.65
N TYR A 120 -3.42 13.56 2.52
CA TYR A 120 -2.86 14.23 3.68
C TYR A 120 -1.89 15.37 3.34
N ILE A 121 -1.45 15.45 2.07
CA ILE A 121 -0.70 16.61 1.55
C ILE A 121 -1.58 17.88 1.43
N GLU A 122 -2.90 17.73 1.41
CA GLU A 122 -3.86 18.84 1.30
C GLU A 122 -4.48 19.19 2.65
N THR A 123 -4.98 18.17 3.36
CA THR A 123 -5.71 18.32 4.62
C THR A 123 -5.66 17.02 5.40
N SER A 124 -5.71 17.09 6.73
CA SER A 124 -5.86 15.91 7.59
C SER A 124 -7.31 15.43 7.69
N ALA A 125 -8.29 16.33 7.58
CA ALA A 125 -9.70 15.98 7.61
C ALA A 125 -10.20 15.65 6.21
N GLY A 126 -10.69 14.42 6.01
CA GLY A 126 -11.17 13.92 4.73
C GLY A 126 -10.04 13.58 3.74
N HIS A 127 -8.90 13.17 4.26
CA HIS A 127 -7.73 12.85 3.44
C HIS A 127 -7.91 11.54 2.68
N GLU A 128 -8.72 10.62 3.19
CA GLU A 128 -9.04 9.35 2.56
C GLU A 128 -9.85 9.58 1.28
N GLU A 129 -10.85 10.49 1.30
CA GLU A 129 -11.60 10.86 0.11
C GLU A 129 -10.71 11.52 -0.96
N LEU A 130 -9.78 12.37 -0.54
CA LEU A 130 -8.81 12.99 -1.45
C LEU A 130 -7.81 11.97 -1.99
N GLY A 131 -7.29 11.06 -1.16
CA GLY A 131 -6.40 9.97 -1.58
C GLY A 131 -7.06 9.06 -2.62
N ALA A 132 -8.32 8.71 -2.39
CA ALA A 132 -9.14 7.95 -3.33
C ALA A 132 -9.38 8.71 -4.65
N MET A 133 -9.64 10.02 -4.57
CA MET A 133 -9.77 10.87 -5.76
C MET A 133 -8.46 10.92 -6.56
N TYR A 134 -7.32 11.08 -5.89
CA TYR A 134 -6.00 11.05 -6.54
C TYR A 134 -5.75 9.72 -7.25
N ALA A 135 -6.05 8.59 -6.58
CA ALA A 135 -5.92 7.26 -7.16
C ALA A 135 -6.81 7.11 -8.41
N SER A 136 -8.08 7.49 -8.31
CA SER A 136 -9.05 7.38 -9.41
C SER A 136 -8.61 8.19 -10.64
N ASN A 137 -8.20 9.44 -10.44
CA ASN A 137 -7.78 10.32 -11.54
C ASN A 137 -6.53 9.77 -12.22
N PHE A 138 -5.49 9.47 -11.42
CA PHE A 138 -4.22 8.96 -11.93
C PHE A 138 -4.39 7.64 -12.69
N LEU A 139 -5.13 6.69 -12.13
CA LEU A 139 -5.34 5.38 -12.76
C LEU A 139 -6.19 5.48 -14.02
N SER A 140 -7.15 6.40 -14.07
CA SER A 140 -7.96 6.65 -15.27
C SER A 140 -7.11 7.22 -16.40
N GLU A 141 -6.21 8.18 -16.11
CA GLU A 141 -5.25 8.72 -17.07
C GLU A 141 -4.27 7.65 -17.58
N GLU A 142 -3.91 6.71 -16.72
CA GLU A 142 -3.11 5.54 -17.06
C GLU A 142 -3.90 4.42 -17.76
N ASN A 143 -5.18 4.62 -18.08
CA ASN A 143 -6.05 3.63 -18.72
C ASN A 143 -6.18 2.31 -17.92
N TYR A 144 -6.16 2.38 -16.59
CA TYR A 144 -6.41 1.23 -15.73
C TYR A 144 -7.91 0.84 -15.79
N PRO A 145 -8.26 -0.47 -15.73
CA PRO A 145 -9.66 -0.88 -15.85
C PRO A 145 -10.54 -0.30 -14.75
N SER A 146 -11.67 0.32 -15.12
CA SER A 146 -12.56 1.04 -14.19
C SER A 146 -13.05 0.19 -13.02
N GLU A 147 -13.44 -1.07 -13.28
CA GLU A 147 -13.89 -1.99 -12.21
C GLU A 147 -12.80 -2.23 -11.15
N LYS A 148 -11.52 -2.16 -11.53
CA LYS A 148 -10.39 -2.28 -10.59
C LYS A 148 -10.13 -0.97 -9.86
N ILE A 149 -10.28 0.17 -10.55
CA ILE A 149 -10.20 1.49 -9.93
C ILE A 149 -11.23 1.59 -8.79
N ASP A 150 -12.47 1.16 -9.02
CA ASP A 150 -13.53 1.19 -8.01
C ASP A 150 -13.15 0.37 -6.76
N LYS A 151 -12.53 -0.81 -6.95
CA LYS A 151 -12.04 -1.64 -5.83
C LYS A 151 -10.91 -0.95 -5.06
N ILE A 152 -9.96 -0.32 -5.75
CA ILE A 152 -8.86 0.44 -5.15
C ILE A 152 -9.40 1.62 -4.33
N VAL A 153 -10.32 2.39 -4.91
CA VAL A 153 -11.00 3.53 -4.27
C VAL A 153 -11.70 3.08 -3.00
N ASN A 154 -12.48 1.99 -3.06
CA ASN A 154 -13.18 1.47 -1.88
C ASN A 154 -12.23 0.99 -0.78
N CYS A 155 -11.07 0.40 -1.15
CA CYS A 155 -10.04 0.04 -0.17
C CYS A 155 -9.54 1.28 0.58
N ILE A 156 -9.20 2.35 -0.15
CA ILE A 156 -8.71 3.61 0.44
C ILE A 156 -9.78 4.22 1.35
N LEU A 157 -11.04 4.31 0.89
CA LEU A 157 -12.12 4.87 1.70
C LEU A 157 -12.38 4.07 2.99
N ALA A 158 -12.12 2.77 2.99
CA ALA A 158 -12.31 1.92 4.16
C ALA A 158 -11.30 2.19 5.30
N THR A 159 -10.17 2.84 5.03
CA THR A 159 -9.16 3.16 6.08
C THR A 159 -9.64 4.25 7.04
N LYS A 160 -10.69 4.99 6.67
CA LYS A 160 -11.30 6.03 7.50
C LYS A 160 -11.72 5.51 8.88
N VAL A 161 -11.25 6.17 9.93
CA VAL A 161 -11.52 5.77 11.32
C VAL A 161 -12.88 6.33 11.80
N PRO A 162 -13.77 5.53 12.42
CA PRO A 162 -13.63 4.11 12.70
C PRO A 162 -13.78 3.24 11.45
N GLN A 163 -12.81 2.35 11.21
CA GLN A 163 -12.76 1.48 10.05
C GLN A 163 -13.94 0.50 10.03
N ASN A 164 -14.57 0.36 8.87
CA ASN A 164 -15.69 -0.58 8.65
C ASN A 164 -15.57 -1.30 7.29
N PRO A 165 -14.54 -2.13 7.10
CA PRO A 165 -14.29 -2.81 5.82
C PRO A 165 -15.33 -3.91 5.54
N GLY A 166 -15.88 -3.91 4.32
CA GLY A 166 -16.85 -4.88 3.83
C GLY A 166 -16.22 -6.02 3.01
N THR A 167 -15.14 -5.73 2.27
CA THR A 167 -14.46 -6.73 1.43
C THR A 167 -13.15 -7.23 2.03
N LYS A 168 -12.62 -8.34 1.49
CA LYS A 168 -11.33 -8.90 1.93
C LYS A 168 -10.17 -7.91 1.71
N MET A 169 -10.14 -7.25 0.56
CA MET A 169 -9.10 -6.26 0.26
C MET A 169 -9.19 -5.03 1.17
N GLU A 170 -10.40 -4.54 1.45
CA GLU A 170 -10.60 -3.44 2.41
C GLU A 170 -10.09 -3.82 3.81
N LYS A 171 -10.37 -5.04 4.27
CA LYS A 171 -9.85 -5.56 5.55
C LYS A 171 -8.33 -5.59 5.59
N ILE A 172 -7.71 -6.04 4.50
CA ILE A 172 -6.24 -6.09 4.37
C ILE A 172 -5.65 -4.70 4.46
N LEU A 173 -6.22 -3.70 3.77
CA LEU A 173 -5.67 -2.34 3.82
C LEU A 173 -5.87 -1.70 5.20
N CYS A 174 -7.03 -1.87 5.81
CA CYS A 174 -7.30 -1.40 7.18
C CYS A 174 -6.29 -1.98 8.19
N ASP A 175 -6.05 -3.28 8.12
CA ASP A 175 -5.09 -3.96 8.97
C ASP A 175 -3.64 -3.53 8.68
N ALA A 176 -3.29 -3.28 7.41
CA ALA A 176 -1.96 -2.82 7.01
C ALA A 176 -1.67 -1.43 7.58
N ASP A 177 -2.62 -0.50 7.43
CA ASP A 177 -2.54 0.88 7.88
C ASP A 177 -2.32 0.98 9.40
N LEU A 178 -3.11 0.22 10.16
CA LEU A 178 -3.02 0.18 11.62
C LEU A 178 -2.15 -0.96 12.16
N SER A 179 -1.34 -1.61 11.32
CA SER A 179 -0.50 -2.76 11.74
C SER A 179 0.52 -2.38 12.83
N HIS A 180 0.95 -1.12 12.87
CA HIS A 180 1.88 -0.60 13.88
C HIS A 180 1.39 -0.77 15.33
N ILE A 181 0.07 -0.82 15.55
CA ILE A 181 -0.55 -1.08 16.85
C ILE A 181 -0.07 -2.41 17.45
N GLY A 182 0.15 -3.41 16.60
CA GLY A 182 0.63 -4.73 17.00
C GLY A 182 2.10 -4.97 16.70
N ARG A 183 2.93 -3.91 16.65
CA ARG A 183 4.39 -4.02 16.45
C ARG A 183 5.16 -3.55 17.67
N ASN A 184 6.44 -3.93 17.74
CA ASN A 184 7.33 -3.56 18.84
C ASN A 184 7.70 -2.07 18.85
N ASN A 185 7.73 -1.42 17.68
CA ASN A 185 8.01 0.00 17.53
C ASN A 185 6.75 0.87 17.66
N PHE A 186 5.68 0.35 18.26
CA PHE A 186 4.42 1.06 18.46
C PHE A 186 4.61 2.42 19.13
N PHE A 187 5.39 2.49 20.22
CA PHE A 187 5.60 3.72 20.97
C PHE A 187 6.32 4.80 20.14
N ASP A 188 7.35 4.43 19.38
CA ASP A 188 8.06 5.37 18.49
C ASP A 188 7.13 5.98 17.43
N ILE A 189 6.22 5.15 16.90
CA ILE A 189 5.24 5.57 15.90
C ILE A 189 4.17 6.45 16.57
N ASN A 190 3.72 6.07 17.75
CA ASN A 190 2.74 6.81 18.53
C ASN A 190 3.27 8.21 18.90
N ASP A 191 4.55 8.34 19.26
CA ASP A 191 5.19 9.62 19.56
C ASP A 191 5.27 10.54 18.33
N LYS A 192 5.52 9.97 17.14
CA LYS A 192 5.45 10.74 15.88
C LYS A 192 4.03 11.22 15.62
N PHE A 193 3.04 10.36 15.83
CA PHE A 193 1.63 10.74 15.65
C PHE A 193 1.20 11.83 16.65
N ARG A 194 1.63 11.73 17.92
CA ARG A 194 1.44 12.80 18.91
C ARG A 194 2.01 14.11 18.43
N ALA A 195 3.29 14.12 18.04
CA ALA A 195 3.99 15.33 17.63
C ALA A 195 3.31 16.02 16.44
N GLU A 196 2.82 15.22 15.49
CA GLU A 196 2.06 15.72 14.36
C GLU A 196 0.71 16.33 14.78
N LEU A 197 -0.09 15.61 15.59
CA LEU A 197 -1.38 16.11 16.06
C LEU A 197 -1.24 17.39 16.88
N GLU A 198 -0.23 17.48 17.73
CA GLU A 198 0.04 18.70 18.52
C GLU A 198 0.39 19.89 17.62
N SER A 199 1.11 19.64 16.53
CA SER A 199 1.46 20.67 15.54
C SER A 199 0.21 21.17 14.81
N HIS A 200 -0.63 20.25 14.31
CA HIS A 200 -1.85 20.60 13.56
C HIS A 200 -2.91 21.27 14.43
N ARG A 201 -3.07 20.82 15.68
CA ARG A 201 -4.08 21.36 16.61
C ARG A 201 -3.58 22.59 17.37
N ARG A 202 -2.28 22.92 17.28
CA ARG A 202 -1.62 23.96 18.10
C ARG A 202 -1.92 23.79 19.59
N HIS A 203 -1.97 22.53 20.04
CA HIS A 203 -2.32 22.14 21.39
C HIS A 203 -1.39 21.03 21.85
N LYS A 204 -0.86 21.13 23.06
CA LYS A 204 0.00 20.11 23.66
C LYS A 204 -0.82 19.20 24.54
N PHE A 205 -0.71 17.88 24.33
CA PHE A 205 -1.35 16.93 25.22
C PHE A 205 -0.52 16.81 26.49
N THR A 206 -1.18 16.71 27.65
CA THR A 206 -0.55 16.16 28.84
C THR A 206 -0.29 14.67 28.66
N GLU A 207 0.63 14.09 29.44
CA GLU A 207 0.89 12.64 29.39
C GLU A 207 -0.38 11.83 29.69
N ILE A 208 -1.18 12.25 30.66
CA ILE A 208 -2.42 11.57 31.05
C ILE A 208 -3.43 11.59 29.90
N GLU A 209 -3.65 12.75 29.27
CA GLU A 209 -4.58 12.88 28.13
C GLU A 209 -4.13 12.02 26.94
N TRP A 210 -2.83 12.05 26.63
CA TRP A 210 -2.26 11.30 25.53
C TRP A 210 -2.39 9.79 25.74
N LEU A 211 -1.99 9.29 26.90
CA LEU A 211 -2.10 7.88 27.25
C LEU A 211 -3.55 7.43 27.27
N THR A 212 -4.45 8.21 27.87
CA THR A 212 -5.89 7.86 27.94
C THR A 212 -6.48 7.76 26.53
N THR A 213 -6.22 8.73 25.67
CA THR A 213 -6.70 8.73 24.27
C THR A 213 -6.10 7.57 23.47
N THR A 214 -4.81 7.28 23.67
CA THR A 214 -4.12 6.18 22.98
C THR A 214 -4.67 4.82 23.42
N ILE A 215 -4.87 4.60 24.72
CA ILE A 215 -5.45 3.37 25.27
C ILE A 215 -6.84 3.15 24.70
N ASP A 216 -7.68 4.18 24.68
CA ASP A 216 -9.03 4.10 24.12
C ASP A 216 -9.01 3.76 22.63
N PHE A 217 -8.17 4.44 21.83
CA PHE A 217 -8.01 4.13 20.40
C PHE A 217 -7.57 2.68 20.15
N VAL A 218 -6.48 2.25 20.81
CA VAL A 218 -5.91 0.92 20.61
C VAL A 218 -6.87 -0.17 21.11
N THR A 219 -7.57 0.05 22.22
CA THR A 219 -8.52 -0.92 22.78
C THR A 219 -9.75 -1.09 21.90
N ARG A 220 -10.27 0.01 21.32
CA ARG A 220 -11.44 -0.04 20.42
C ARG A 220 -11.11 -0.61 19.04
N HIS A 221 -9.87 -0.47 18.57
CA HIS A 221 -9.42 -1.06 17.32
C HIS A 221 -9.54 -2.61 17.35
N ARG A 222 -9.69 -3.26 16.19
CA ARG A 222 -9.57 -4.71 16.03
C ARG A 222 -8.96 -5.03 14.67
N PHE A 223 -8.14 -6.08 14.61
CA PHE A 223 -7.67 -6.61 13.34
C PHE A 223 -8.80 -7.43 12.66
N PHE A 224 -8.88 -7.37 11.34
CA PHE A 224 -9.99 -7.94 10.57
C PHE A 224 -9.64 -9.25 9.84
N THR A 225 -8.38 -9.42 9.43
CA THR A 225 -7.87 -10.58 8.70
C THR A 225 -7.32 -11.65 9.66
N ASP A 226 -7.38 -12.92 9.26
CA ASP A 226 -6.86 -14.03 10.07
C ASP A 226 -5.35 -13.89 10.25
N TYR A 227 -4.64 -13.46 9.21
CA TYR A 227 -3.22 -13.15 9.27
C TYR A 227 -2.91 -12.09 10.33
N SER A 228 -3.62 -10.95 10.31
CA SER A 228 -3.33 -9.86 11.23
C SER A 228 -3.73 -10.19 12.66
N ILE A 229 -4.84 -10.91 12.85
CA ILE A 229 -5.22 -11.43 14.17
C ILE A 229 -4.11 -12.31 14.73
N LYS A 230 -3.59 -13.25 13.93
CA LYS A 230 -2.53 -14.17 14.34
C LYS A 230 -1.20 -13.46 14.64
N ASN A 231 -0.80 -12.50 13.81
CA ASN A 231 0.54 -11.92 13.87
C ASN A 231 0.65 -10.66 14.75
N PHE A 232 -0.45 -9.93 14.97
CA PHE A 232 -0.41 -8.61 15.62
C PHE A 232 -1.16 -8.54 16.95
N SER A 233 -2.12 -9.45 17.22
CA SER A 233 -2.95 -9.36 18.42
C SER A 233 -2.19 -9.53 19.73
N GLU A 234 -1.25 -10.48 19.80
CA GLU A 234 -0.47 -10.72 21.02
C GLU A 234 0.38 -9.48 21.38
N GLN A 235 1.07 -8.92 20.40
CA GLN A 235 1.90 -7.73 20.61
C GLN A 235 1.05 -6.50 20.92
N LYS A 236 -0.12 -6.36 20.29
CA LYS A 236 -1.09 -5.32 20.65
C LYS A 236 -1.49 -5.39 22.13
N LEU A 237 -1.76 -6.58 22.66
CA LEU A 237 -2.08 -6.76 24.09
C LEU A 237 -0.91 -6.36 25.00
N LYS A 238 0.32 -6.69 24.61
CA LYS A 238 1.53 -6.24 25.31
C LYS A 238 1.65 -4.71 25.32
N ASN A 239 1.40 -4.07 24.18
CA ASN A 239 1.42 -2.61 24.05
C ASN A 239 0.33 -1.94 24.92
N ILE A 240 -0.89 -2.49 24.94
CA ILE A 240 -1.98 -2.01 25.82
C ILE A 240 -1.57 -2.12 27.29
N LYS A 241 -0.98 -3.24 27.71
CA LYS A 241 -0.51 -3.42 29.08
C LYS A 241 0.52 -2.36 29.46
N LEU A 242 1.52 -2.13 28.60
CA LEU A 242 2.54 -1.12 28.82
C LEU A 242 1.97 0.31 28.94
N LEU A 243 1.01 0.68 28.08
CA LEU A 243 0.31 1.95 28.18
C LEU A 243 -0.43 2.12 29.52
N ASN A 244 -1.12 1.08 29.97
CA ASN A 244 -1.82 1.11 31.26
C ASN A 244 -0.85 1.18 32.44
N ASP A 245 0.27 0.44 32.39
CA ASP A 245 1.32 0.48 33.41
C ASP A 245 1.92 1.91 33.51
N GLN A 246 2.17 2.57 32.36
CA GLN A 246 2.62 3.97 32.31
C GLN A 246 1.59 4.93 32.92
N LEU A 247 0.31 4.81 32.53
CA LEU A 247 -0.75 5.67 33.03
C LEU A 247 -0.92 5.52 34.56
N ASN A 248 -0.95 4.28 35.06
CA ASN A 248 -1.08 3.99 36.48
C ASN A 248 0.12 4.51 37.29
N SER A 249 1.34 4.40 36.75
CA SER A 249 2.53 4.96 37.39
C SER A 249 2.44 6.47 37.56
N ILE A 250 1.90 7.17 36.57
CA ILE A 250 1.73 8.63 36.64
C ILE A 250 0.65 8.98 37.66
N ILE A 251 -0.50 8.30 37.64
CA ILE A 251 -1.60 8.57 38.58
C ILE A 251 -1.18 8.31 40.02
N ASN A 252 -0.54 7.17 40.28
CA ASN A 252 -0.13 6.78 41.64
C ASN A 252 1.06 7.59 42.15
N GLY A 253 1.98 8.01 41.27
CA GLY A 253 3.08 8.91 41.61
C GLY A 253 2.67 10.38 41.76
N SER A 254 1.46 10.74 41.33
CA SER A 254 0.89 12.09 41.47
C SER A 254 0.00 12.25 42.71
N ASN A 255 -0.21 11.18 43.49
CA ASN A 255 -0.84 11.26 44.81
C ASN A 255 0.24 11.60 45.85
N PRO A 256 0.20 12.80 46.48
CA PRO A 256 1.16 13.20 47.51
C PRO A 256 1.05 12.38 48.80
#